data_AF-A0A8H7XU03-F1
#
_entry.id   AF-A0A8H7XU03-F1
#
_cell.length_a   1.000
_cell.length_b   1.000
_cell.length_c   1.000
_cell.angle_alpha   90.00
_cell.angle_beta   90.00
_cell.angle_gamma   90.00
#
_symmetry.space_group_name_H-M   'P 1'
#
loop_
_entity.id
_entity.type
_entity.pdbx_description
1 polymer ?
#
loop_
_entity_poly.entity_id
_entity_poly.type
_entity_poly.pdbx_seq_one_letter_code
_entity_poly.pdbx_strand_id
1 'polypeptide(L)'
;MDSRVFFDKKIAQEVPGDSIGDEWKGYIFRITGGNDKQGFPMKQGVLLPHRVRLLLSDGHSCYRIRRTGERRRKSVRGCIVGPDIAVLSLIIVKQGESDIPGLTDVVLPKRLGPKRATKIRKFFNLTKEDDVRKYVVRREVVSKKKEGAKPYTKAPKIQRLVTPIRLQRRRHLLSLKRRKIEQQKEQKSEYDVLIAKRVAEKKAKVAAIKAAHHKTA
;
A
#
# COMPACT_ATOMS: atom_id res chain seq x y z
N MET A 1 -18.72 -12.68 36.03
CA MET A 1 -18.52 -12.14 34.68
C MET A 1 -19.79 -12.36 33.87
N ASP A 2 -20.56 -11.30 33.62
CA ASP A 2 -21.75 -11.41 32.78
C ASP A 2 -21.39 -11.23 31.31
N SER A 3 -21.38 -12.33 30.55
CA SER A 3 -21.05 -12.33 29.11
C SER A 3 -22.24 -11.96 28.22
N ARG A 4 -23.45 -11.84 28.79
CA ARG A 4 -24.68 -11.57 28.02
C ARG A 4 -24.67 -10.21 27.36
N VAL A 5 -23.93 -9.25 27.91
CA VAL A 5 -23.78 -7.90 27.36
C VAL A 5 -23.20 -7.90 25.95
N PHE A 6 -22.44 -8.93 25.58
CA PHE A 6 -21.89 -9.08 24.24
C PHE A 6 -22.84 -9.76 23.25
N PHE A 7 -23.87 -10.47 23.71
CA PHE A 7 -24.77 -11.20 22.82
C PHE A 7 -25.60 -10.26 21.95
N ASP A 8 -25.92 -10.72 20.75
CA ASP A 8 -26.63 -9.97 19.70
C ASP A 8 -25.93 -8.69 19.24
N LYS A 9 -24.72 -8.43 19.74
CA LYS A 9 -23.85 -7.38 19.23
C LYS A 9 -23.11 -7.89 18.00
N LYS A 10 -22.84 -6.99 17.06
CA LYS A 10 -22.06 -7.26 15.85
C LYS A 10 -20.63 -6.77 16.00
N ILE A 11 -19.72 -7.35 15.20
CA ILE A 11 -18.36 -6.79 15.03
C ILE A 11 -18.42 -5.29 14.72
N ALA A 12 -17.49 -4.56 15.31
CA ALA A 12 -17.30 -3.11 15.30
C ALA A 12 -18.30 -2.30 16.13
N GLN A 13 -19.20 -2.94 16.88
CA GLN A 13 -19.98 -2.25 17.91
C GLN A 13 -19.17 -2.01 19.17
N GLU A 14 -19.51 -0.91 19.83
CA GLU A 14 -19.02 -0.54 21.14
C GLU A 14 -19.94 -1.11 22.22
N VAL A 15 -19.34 -1.60 23.30
CA VAL A 15 -19.99 -2.31 24.38
C VAL A 15 -19.37 -1.83 25.70
N PRO A 16 -20.18 -1.44 26.70
CA PRO A 16 -19.69 -1.05 28.01
C PRO A 16 -19.04 -2.24 28.73
N GLY A 17 -17.93 -1.99 29.41
CA GLY A 17 -17.19 -2.99 30.18
C GLY A 17 -17.72 -3.24 31.60
N ASP A 18 -18.63 -2.40 32.08
CA ASP A 18 -19.08 -2.35 33.47
C ASP A 18 -19.61 -3.70 33.99
N SER A 19 -20.27 -4.48 33.14
CA SER A 19 -20.91 -5.75 33.53
C SER A 19 -19.96 -6.95 33.56
N ILE A 20 -18.71 -6.80 33.13
CA ILE A 20 -17.71 -7.88 33.09
C ILE A 20 -17.17 -8.12 34.49
N GLY A 21 -16.79 -7.05 35.18
CA GLY A 21 -16.23 -7.02 36.52
C GLY A 21 -15.82 -5.61 36.92
N ASP A 22 -15.59 -5.39 38.21
CA ASP A 22 -15.34 -4.06 38.79
C ASP A 22 -14.09 -3.36 38.22
N GLU A 23 -13.08 -4.14 37.83
CA GLU A 23 -11.85 -3.66 37.18
C GLU A 23 -12.12 -2.95 35.84
N TRP A 24 -13.23 -3.28 35.18
CA TRP A 24 -13.59 -2.78 33.85
C TRP A 24 -14.64 -1.67 33.89
N LYS A 25 -14.91 -1.13 35.07
CA LYS A 25 -15.85 -0.03 35.24
C LYS A 25 -15.38 1.23 34.51
N GLY A 26 -16.26 1.83 33.72
CA GLY A 26 -16.00 2.99 32.88
C GLY A 26 -15.27 2.69 31.58
N TYR A 27 -14.84 1.44 31.33
CA TYR A 27 -14.20 1.06 30.08
C TYR A 27 -15.23 0.88 28.96
N ILE A 28 -14.84 1.29 27.75
CA ILE A 28 -15.61 1.02 26.53
C ILE A 28 -14.78 0.13 25.62
N PHE A 29 -15.34 -1.01 25.27
CA PHE A 29 -14.74 -1.94 24.33
C PHE A 29 -15.38 -1.84 22.97
N ARG A 30 -14.60 -2.10 21.93
CA ARG A 30 -15.10 -2.38 20.60
C ARG A 30 -14.82 -3.83 20.23
N ILE A 31 -15.86 -4.53 19.79
CA ILE A 31 -15.74 -5.90 19.28
C ILE A 31 -15.00 -5.85 17.95
N THR A 32 -13.88 -6.55 17.82
CA THR A 32 -13.09 -6.57 16.57
C THR A 32 -13.16 -7.88 15.82
N GLY A 33 -13.52 -8.96 16.50
CA GLY A 33 -13.68 -10.28 15.92
C GLY A 33 -13.79 -11.33 17.00
N GLY A 34 -13.57 -12.58 16.61
CA GLY A 34 -13.60 -13.71 17.51
C GLY A 34 -13.49 -15.02 16.75
N ASN A 35 -13.45 -16.10 17.52
CA ASN A 35 -13.41 -17.47 17.04
C ASN A 35 -14.54 -18.26 17.70
N ASP A 36 -15.25 -19.01 16.88
CA ASP A 36 -16.19 -20.05 17.31
C ASP A 36 -15.42 -21.18 18.03
N LYS A 37 -16.10 -21.97 18.86
CA LYS A 37 -15.57 -23.18 19.56
C LYS A 37 -14.77 -24.12 18.67
N GLN A 38 -15.10 -24.20 17.39
CA GLN A 38 -14.40 -25.07 16.44
C GLN A 38 -13.31 -24.33 15.64
N GLY A 39 -12.92 -23.14 16.09
CA GLY A 39 -11.83 -22.33 15.53
C GLY A 39 -12.21 -21.46 14.34
N PHE A 40 -13.44 -21.51 13.84
CA PHE A 40 -13.86 -20.69 12.70
C PHE A 40 -13.88 -19.20 13.07
N PRO A 41 -13.15 -18.35 12.33
CA PRO A 41 -13.12 -16.91 12.62
C PRO A 41 -14.41 -16.23 12.18
N MET A 42 -14.82 -15.22 12.94
CA MET A 42 -15.95 -14.36 12.59
C MET A 42 -15.62 -13.47 11.37
N LYS A 43 -16.58 -13.26 10.48
CA LYS A 43 -16.43 -12.42 9.29
C LYS A 43 -17.37 -11.21 9.33
N GLN A 44 -16.81 -10.00 9.36
CA GLN A 44 -17.58 -8.77 9.27
C GLN A 44 -18.42 -8.71 7.99
N GLY A 45 -19.67 -8.25 8.11
CA GLY A 45 -20.64 -8.15 7.01
C GLY A 45 -21.54 -9.39 6.84
N VAL A 46 -21.22 -10.52 7.47
CA VAL A 46 -22.12 -11.68 7.52
C VAL A 46 -23.04 -11.53 8.72
N LEU A 47 -24.19 -10.88 8.54
CA LEU A 47 -25.15 -10.50 9.60
C LEU A 47 -25.96 -11.69 10.15
N LEU A 48 -25.28 -12.78 10.49
CA LEU A 48 -25.89 -13.99 11.02
C LEU A 48 -25.17 -14.43 12.29
N PRO A 49 -25.87 -15.07 13.24
CA PRO A 49 -25.29 -15.63 14.45
C PRO A 49 -24.94 -17.11 14.29
N HIS A 50 -24.70 -17.61 13.07
CA HIS A 50 -24.29 -19.00 12.80
C HIS A 50 -23.24 -19.03 11.69
N ARG A 51 -22.74 -20.22 11.37
CA ARG A 51 -21.75 -20.43 10.32
C ARG A 51 -22.37 -20.50 8.93
N VAL A 52 -21.69 -19.89 7.97
CA VAL A 52 -22.11 -19.87 6.56
C VAL A 52 -20.93 -20.25 5.68
N ARG A 53 -21.20 -20.91 4.54
CA ARG A 53 -20.19 -21.19 3.52
C ARG A 53 -20.22 -20.12 2.44
N LEU A 54 -19.12 -19.39 2.29
CA LEU A 54 -18.96 -18.34 1.28
C LEU A 54 -17.89 -18.72 0.27
N LEU A 55 -18.05 -18.26 -0.97
CA LEU A 55 -17.02 -18.37 -2.00
C LEU A 55 -16.07 -17.16 -1.92
N LEU A 56 -14.93 -17.33 -1.25
CA LEU A 56 -13.97 -16.27 -0.97
C LEU A 56 -12.92 -16.14 -2.09
N SER A 57 -12.69 -14.90 -2.54
CA SER A 57 -11.62 -14.47 -3.45
C SER A 57 -10.52 -13.67 -2.72
N ASP A 58 -9.63 -13.01 -3.47
CA ASP A 58 -8.50 -12.24 -2.94
C ASP A 58 -8.98 -11.06 -2.12
N GLY A 59 -8.22 -10.67 -1.11
CA GLY A 59 -8.52 -9.54 -0.23
C GLY A 59 -9.66 -9.78 0.77
N HIS A 60 -10.40 -10.89 0.68
CA HIS A 60 -11.36 -11.22 1.73
C HIS A 60 -10.68 -11.74 2.99
N SER A 61 -11.16 -11.27 4.15
CA SER A 61 -10.82 -11.85 5.44
C SER A 61 -11.17 -13.35 5.52
N CYS A 62 -10.45 -14.07 6.38
CA CYS A 62 -10.58 -15.51 6.64
C CYS A 62 -10.08 -16.43 5.50
N TYR A 63 -9.47 -15.87 4.46
CA TYR A 63 -8.89 -16.64 3.37
C TYR A 63 -7.55 -16.05 2.89
N ARG A 64 -6.60 -16.94 2.59
CA ARG A 64 -5.33 -16.61 1.95
C ARG A 64 -5.23 -17.41 0.67
N ILE A 65 -5.17 -16.71 -0.45
CA ILE A 65 -5.03 -17.28 -1.77
C ILE A 65 -3.67 -17.98 -1.93
N ARG A 66 -3.64 -19.07 -2.70
CA ARG A 66 -2.39 -19.72 -3.13
C ARG A 66 -2.04 -19.43 -4.58
N ARG A 67 -3.05 -19.21 -5.44
CA ARG A 67 -2.87 -18.86 -6.86
C ARG A 67 -3.72 -17.66 -7.27
N THR A 68 -3.16 -16.74 -8.06
CA THR A 68 -3.89 -15.58 -8.59
C THR A 68 -5.20 -16.00 -9.24
N GLY A 69 -6.31 -15.36 -8.86
CA GLY A 69 -7.66 -15.65 -9.36
C GLY A 69 -8.37 -16.83 -8.68
N GLU A 70 -7.71 -17.56 -7.78
CA GLU A 70 -8.33 -18.67 -7.05
C GLU A 70 -9.46 -18.20 -6.14
N ARG A 71 -10.61 -18.88 -6.23
CA ARG A 71 -11.73 -18.72 -5.30
C ARG A 71 -11.98 -20.03 -4.59
N ARG A 72 -12.24 -19.98 -3.27
CA ARG A 72 -12.49 -21.18 -2.48
C ARG A 72 -13.73 -21.03 -1.60
N ARG A 73 -14.61 -22.04 -1.64
CA ARG A 73 -15.77 -22.11 -0.74
C ARG A 73 -15.31 -22.53 0.66
N LYS A 74 -15.38 -21.61 1.62
CA LYS A 74 -14.98 -21.83 3.02
C LYS A 74 -16.13 -21.51 3.99
N SER A 75 -16.20 -22.28 5.07
CA SER A 75 -17.07 -21.99 6.20
C SER A 75 -16.46 -20.86 7.03
N VAL A 76 -17.27 -19.86 7.36
CA VAL A 76 -16.92 -18.74 8.24
C VAL A 76 -18.02 -18.54 9.27
N ARG A 77 -17.66 -18.03 10.44
CA ARG A 77 -18.62 -17.66 11.47
C ARG A 77 -19.18 -16.27 11.15
N GLY A 78 -20.48 -16.06 11.34
CA GLY A 78 -21.10 -14.76 11.15
C GLY A 78 -20.64 -13.71 12.18
N CYS A 79 -20.97 -12.44 11.95
CA CYS A 79 -20.46 -11.33 12.76
C CYS A 79 -21.27 -11.05 14.03
N ILE A 80 -22.43 -11.68 14.22
CA ILE A 80 -23.25 -11.53 15.42
C ILE A 80 -22.70 -12.46 16.50
N VAL A 81 -22.47 -11.90 17.68
CA VAL A 81 -21.94 -12.60 18.83
C VAL A 81 -23.05 -13.45 19.45
N GLY A 82 -22.74 -14.73 19.66
CA GLY A 82 -23.65 -15.70 20.29
C GLY A 82 -22.91 -16.57 21.31
N PRO A 83 -23.64 -17.45 22.01
CA PRO A 83 -23.10 -18.30 23.07
C PRO A 83 -22.15 -19.42 22.57
N ASP A 84 -22.09 -19.62 21.27
CA ASP A 84 -21.23 -20.60 20.60
C ASP A 84 -19.82 -20.08 20.28
N ILE A 85 -19.53 -18.81 20.59
CA ILE A 85 -18.20 -18.22 20.49
C ILE A 85 -17.34 -18.68 21.67
N ALA A 86 -16.12 -19.11 21.37
CA ALA A 86 -15.14 -19.49 22.40
C ALA A 86 -14.22 -18.34 22.79
N VAL A 87 -13.81 -17.52 21.82
CA VAL A 87 -12.90 -16.39 22.06
C VAL A 87 -13.47 -15.16 21.37
N LEU A 88 -13.58 -14.05 22.11
CA LEU A 88 -13.95 -12.75 21.58
C LEU A 88 -12.74 -11.82 21.62
N SER A 89 -12.49 -11.10 20.53
CA SER A 89 -11.39 -10.13 20.42
C SER A 89 -11.93 -8.72 20.61
N LEU A 90 -11.46 -8.04 21.66
CA LEU A 90 -11.89 -6.70 22.03
C LEU A 90 -10.72 -5.71 21.92
N ILE A 91 -11.04 -4.45 21.61
CA ILE A 91 -10.10 -3.31 21.71
C ILE A 91 -10.69 -2.28 22.67
N ILE A 92 -9.86 -1.74 23.55
CA ILE A 92 -10.24 -0.61 24.41
C ILE A 92 -10.31 0.66 23.56
N VAL A 93 -11.47 1.30 23.53
CA VAL A 93 -11.68 2.60 22.87
C VAL A 93 -11.54 3.74 23.86
N LYS A 94 -12.10 3.56 25.06
CA LYS A 94 -12.02 4.50 26.17
C LYS A 94 -11.53 3.77 27.41
N GLN A 95 -10.47 4.31 28.03
CA GLN A 95 -9.96 3.85 29.31
C GLN A 95 -10.92 4.27 30.42
N GLY A 96 -11.19 3.35 31.36
CA GLY A 96 -12.01 3.60 32.53
C GLY A 96 -11.24 4.26 33.67
N GLU A 97 -11.76 4.12 34.89
CA GLU A 97 -11.22 4.78 36.09
C GLU A 97 -9.97 4.09 36.64
N SER A 98 -9.98 2.75 36.67
CA SER A 98 -8.89 1.93 37.23
C SER A 98 -7.92 1.47 36.15
N ASP A 99 -6.62 1.48 36.45
CA ASP A 99 -5.61 0.91 35.56
C ASP A 99 -5.55 -0.61 35.64
N ILE A 100 -5.23 -1.24 34.50
CA ILE A 100 -5.19 -2.70 34.35
C ILE A 100 -3.75 -3.15 34.16
N PRO A 101 -3.22 -3.97 35.09
CA PRO A 101 -1.83 -4.39 35.06
C PRO A 101 -1.52 -5.16 33.76
N GLY A 102 -0.41 -4.80 33.13
CA GLY A 102 0.06 -5.43 31.89
C GLY A 102 -0.67 -4.98 30.60
N LEU A 103 -1.73 -4.17 30.70
CA LEU A 103 -2.47 -3.68 29.52
C LEU A 103 -2.43 -2.15 29.39
N THR A 104 -2.90 -1.40 30.39
CA THR A 104 -2.88 0.08 30.35
C THR A 104 -1.58 0.66 30.92
N ASP A 105 -0.94 -0.06 31.83
CA ASP A 105 0.32 0.34 32.48
C ASP A 105 1.53 0.32 31.52
N VAL A 106 1.60 -0.68 30.63
CA VAL A 106 2.79 -0.92 29.81
C VAL A 106 2.72 -0.19 28.48
N VAL A 107 3.62 0.78 28.28
CA VAL A 107 3.80 1.44 26.97
C VAL A 107 4.87 0.70 26.14
N LEU A 108 4.43 -0.09 25.16
CA LEU A 108 5.33 -0.78 24.24
C LEU A 108 5.90 0.20 23.18
N PRO A 109 7.23 0.34 23.05
CA PRO A 109 7.81 1.25 22.07
C PRO A 109 7.61 0.75 20.63
N LYS A 110 7.37 1.67 19.70
CA LYS A 110 7.28 1.35 18.26
C LYS A 110 8.64 0.90 17.73
N ARG A 111 8.76 -0.40 17.46
CA ARG A 111 10.00 -1.04 16.98
C ARG A 111 10.56 -0.46 15.68
N LEU A 112 9.69 -0.02 14.76
CA LEU A 112 10.09 0.42 13.42
C LEU A 112 9.69 1.86 13.16
N GLY A 113 10.69 2.69 12.83
CA GLY A 113 10.48 4.04 12.35
C GLY A 113 10.08 4.11 10.86
N PRO A 114 9.66 5.30 10.39
CA PRO A 114 9.32 5.51 8.99
C PRO A 114 10.54 5.34 8.06
N LYS A 115 10.37 4.60 6.95
CA LYS A 115 11.42 4.37 5.94
C LYS A 115 11.35 5.32 4.73
N ARG A 116 10.17 5.87 4.43
CA ARG A 116 9.93 6.71 3.25
C ARG A 116 10.27 8.17 3.58
N ALA A 117 11.02 8.86 2.73
CA ALA A 117 11.44 10.25 2.94
C ALA A 117 10.29 11.19 3.36
N THR A 118 9.14 11.11 2.66
CA THR A 118 7.98 11.94 3.00
C THR A 118 7.35 11.60 4.35
N LYS A 119 7.40 10.33 4.79
CA LYS A 119 6.90 9.93 6.11
C LYS A 119 7.86 10.35 7.22
N ILE A 120 9.17 10.33 6.97
CA ILE A 120 10.16 10.82 7.93
C ILE A 120 9.98 12.33 8.15
N ARG A 121 9.80 13.09 7.07
CA ARG A 121 9.50 14.54 7.18
C ARG A 121 8.27 14.82 8.03
N LYS A 122 7.16 14.13 7.75
CA LYS A 122 5.92 14.26 8.56
C LYS A 122 6.10 13.84 10.01
N PHE A 123 6.93 12.83 10.28
CA PHE A 123 7.13 12.32 11.64
C PHE A 123 7.89 13.31 12.52
N PHE A 124 8.86 14.03 11.95
CA PHE A 124 9.67 15.03 12.66
C PHE A 124 9.23 16.48 12.36
N ASN A 125 8.08 16.68 11.72
CA ASN A 125 7.58 17.98 11.28
C ASN A 125 8.62 18.82 10.50
N LEU A 126 9.42 18.16 9.66
CA LEU A 126 10.46 18.81 8.86
C LEU A 126 9.88 19.50 7.63
N THR A 127 10.56 20.56 7.20
CA THR A 127 10.31 21.23 5.93
C THR A 127 10.81 20.37 4.75
N LYS A 128 10.58 20.85 3.52
CA LYS A 128 10.97 20.10 2.31
C LYS A 128 12.46 20.23 2.03
N GLU A 129 13.06 21.30 2.50
CA GLU A 129 14.43 21.73 2.34
C GLU A 129 15.36 20.92 3.26
N ASP A 130 14.84 20.48 4.40
CA ASP A 130 15.59 19.71 5.40
C ASP A 130 16.13 18.36 4.88
N ASP A 131 17.37 18.06 5.27
CA ASP A 131 18.00 16.78 4.98
C ASP A 131 17.49 15.67 5.90
N VAL A 132 16.61 14.86 5.32
CA VAL A 132 15.97 13.71 5.96
C VAL A 132 16.94 12.61 6.41
N ARG A 133 18.19 12.59 5.93
CA ARG A 133 19.18 11.55 6.26
C ARG A 133 19.60 11.57 7.72
N LYS A 134 19.68 12.75 8.31
CA LYS A 134 20.11 12.95 9.70
C LYS A 134 19.08 12.44 10.71
N TYR A 135 17.79 12.52 10.33
CA TYR A 135 16.65 12.20 11.19
C TYR A 135 16.17 10.75 11.07
N VAL A 136 16.89 9.87 10.37
CA VAL A 136 16.50 8.45 10.29
C VAL A 136 16.77 7.78 11.63
N VAL A 137 15.71 7.24 12.24
CA VAL A 137 15.82 6.45 13.48
C VAL A 137 16.80 5.29 13.28
N ARG A 138 17.85 5.28 14.09
CA ARG A 138 18.84 4.21 14.14
C ARG A 138 18.53 3.30 15.31
N ARG A 139 18.85 2.02 15.17
CA ARG A 139 18.73 1.03 16.23
C ARG A 139 20.10 0.45 16.52
N GLU A 140 20.48 0.45 17.79
CA GLU A 140 21.64 -0.29 18.25
C GLU A 140 21.36 -1.79 18.22
N VAL A 141 22.31 -2.55 17.68
CA VAL A 141 22.22 -4.00 17.56
C VAL A 141 23.39 -4.61 18.30
N VAL A 142 23.07 -5.28 19.41
CA VAL A 142 23.98 -6.15 20.14
C VAL A 142 23.93 -7.54 19.50
N SER A 143 25.09 -8.16 19.29
CA SER A 143 25.16 -9.50 18.69
C SER A 143 24.77 -10.56 19.71
N LYS A 144 23.65 -11.26 19.48
CA LYS A 144 23.28 -12.42 20.32
C LYS A 144 24.25 -13.60 20.21
N LYS A 145 25.06 -13.68 19.15
CA LYS A 145 25.97 -14.81 18.88
C LYS A 145 27.36 -14.63 19.47
N LYS A 146 27.73 -13.40 19.85
CA LYS A 146 29.05 -13.06 20.37
C LYS A 146 28.85 -12.11 21.55
N GLU A 147 28.77 -12.67 22.75
CA GLU A 147 28.75 -11.91 24.00
C GLU A 147 30.05 -11.09 24.09
N GLY A 148 29.93 -9.78 24.31
CA GLY A 148 31.07 -8.84 24.31
C GLY A 148 31.41 -8.20 22.96
N ALA A 149 30.73 -8.56 21.86
CA ALA A 149 30.92 -7.83 20.60
C ALA A 149 30.41 -6.38 20.71
N LYS A 150 31.22 -5.42 20.25
CA LYS A 150 30.87 -3.99 20.26
C LYS A 150 29.51 -3.77 19.57
N PRO A 151 28.57 -3.04 20.20
CA PRO A 151 27.28 -2.74 19.59
C PRO A 151 27.49 -1.87 18.33
N TYR A 152 26.66 -2.08 17.32
CA TYR A 152 26.69 -1.27 16.10
C TYR A 152 25.30 -0.75 15.75
N THR A 153 25.25 0.41 15.09
CA THR A 153 23.99 1.04 14.72
C THR A 153 23.52 0.59 13.34
N LYS A 154 22.24 0.26 13.23
CA LYS A 154 21.56 -0.05 11.95
C LYS A 154 20.49 0.99 11.66
N ALA A 155 20.41 1.40 10.39
CA ALA A 155 19.38 2.29 9.89
C ALA A 155 18.77 1.72 8.60
N PRO A 156 17.47 1.94 8.34
CA PRO A 156 16.86 1.54 7.08
C PRO A 156 17.33 2.42 5.93
N LYS A 157 17.48 1.83 4.72
CA LYS A 157 17.66 2.61 3.49
C LYS A 157 16.44 3.48 3.23
N ILE A 158 16.63 4.79 3.12
CA ILE A 158 15.56 5.75 2.87
C ILE A 158 14.98 5.51 1.48
N GLN A 159 13.67 5.26 1.42
CA GLN A 159 12.96 5.10 0.17
C GLN A 159 12.45 6.46 -0.32
N ARG A 160 12.46 6.67 -1.65
CA ARG A 160 11.96 7.87 -2.34
C ARG A 160 12.74 9.16 -2.02
N LEU A 161 13.94 9.06 -1.47
CA LEU A 161 14.87 10.19 -1.40
C LEU A 161 15.22 10.66 -2.82
N VAL A 162 15.29 11.98 -3.03
CA VAL A 162 15.79 12.55 -4.27
C VAL A 162 17.32 12.58 -4.16
N THR A 163 18.00 11.83 -5.02
CA THR A 163 19.47 11.77 -5.07
C THR A 163 19.97 12.38 -6.38
N PRO A 164 21.24 12.83 -6.45
CA PRO A 164 21.85 13.34 -7.68
C PRO A 164 21.70 12.35 -8.85
N ILE A 165 21.88 11.05 -8.59
CA ILE A 165 21.69 9.97 -9.59
C ILE A 165 20.25 9.96 -10.15
N ARG A 166 19.24 10.16 -9.29
CA ARG A 166 17.83 10.21 -9.75
C ARG A 166 17.59 11.42 -10.65
N LEU A 167 18.18 12.57 -10.32
CA LEU A 167 18.10 13.79 -11.13
C LEU A 167 18.83 13.59 -12.47
N GLN A 168 20.01 12.98 -12.46
CA GLN A 168 20.78 12.65 -13.67
C GLN A 168 20.01 11.70 -14.59
N ARG A 169 19.44 10.60 -14.06
CA ARG A 169 18.60 9.68 -14.85
C ARG A 169 17.40 10.40 -15.47
N ARG A 170 16.77 11.33 -14.74
CA ARG A 170 15.67 12.14 -15.28
C ARG A 170 16.14 13.07 -16.41
N ARG A 171 17.28 13.75 -16.23
CA ARG A 171 17.89 14.61 -17.27
C ARG A 171 18.25 13.81 -18.52
N HIS A 172 18.81 12.61 -18.35
CA HIS A 172 19.15 11.71 -19.46
C HIS A 172 17.91 11.31 -20.26
N LEU A 173 16.82 10.90 -19.60
CA LEU A 173 15.56 10.57 -20.29
C LEU A 173 14.99 11.77 -21.08
N LEU A 174 15.08 12.98 -20.53
CA LEU A 174 14.67 14.20 -21.23
C LEU A 174 15.57 14.49 -22.45
N SER A 175 16.88 14.29 -22.32
CA SER A 175 17.83 14.42 -23.43
C SER A 175 17.53 13.41 -24.55
N LEU A 176 17.27 12.14 -24.22
CA LEU A 176 16.88 11.13 -25.22
C LEU A 176 15.58 11.52 -25.94
N LYS A 177 14.61 12.10 -25.22
CA LYS A 177 13.36 12.57 -25.84
C LYS A 177 13.62 13.73 -26.82
N ARG A 178 14.47 14.69 -26.44
CA ARG A 178 14.86 15.80 -27.33
C ARG A 178 15.57 15.30 -28.57
N ARG A 179 16.58 14.43 -28.42
CA ARG A 179 17.31 13.83 -29.55
C ARG A 179 16.39 13.11 -30.54
N LYS A 180 15.39 12.37 -30.04
CA LYS A 180 14.39 11.71 -30.91
C LYS A 180 13.55 12.71 -31.70
N ILE A 181 13.17 13.83 -31.08
CA ILE A 181 12.39 14.89 -31.73
C ILE A 181 13.24 15.60 -32.80
N GLU A 182 14.50 15.90 -32.49
CA GLU A 182 15.44 16.51 -33.44
C GLU A 182 15.67 15.59 -34.65
N GLN A 183 16.00 14.32 -34.41
CA GLN A 183 16.15 13.32 -35.48
C GLN A 183 14.89 13.19 -36.34
N GLN A 184 13.70 13.21 -35.74
CA GLN A 184 12.44 13.16 -36.49
C GLN A 184 12.25 14.40 -37.36
N LYS A 185 12.64 15.59 -36.88
CA LYS A 185 12.57 16.83 -37.67
C LYS A 185 13.55 16.80 -38.85
N GLU A 186 14.78 16.35 -38.60
CA GLU A 186 15.80 16.17 -39.65
C GLU A 186 15.31 15.20 -40.73
N GLN A 187 14.86 14.00 -40.35
CA GLN A 187 14.30 13.01 -41.27
C GLN A 187 13.11 13.54 -42.08
N LYS A 188 12.22 14.32 -41.44
CA LYS A 188 11.11 14.96 -42.13
C LYS A 188 11.62 15.98 -43.16
N SER A 189 12.56 16.83 -42.78
CA SER A 189 13.13 17.83 -43.69
C SER A 189 13.86 17.20 -44.88
N GLU A 190 14.63 16.12 -44.65
CA GLU A 190 15.30 15.36 -45.71
C GLU A 190 14.29 14.72 -46.66
N TYR A 191 13.21 14.13 -46.11
CA TYR A 191 12.14 13.53 -46.90
C TYR A 191 11.38 14.57 -47.73
N ASP A 192 11.06 15.73 -47.15
CA ASP A 192 10.37 16.83 -47.82
C ASP A 192 11.20 17.36 -49.02
N VAL A 193 12.52 17.49 -48.85
CA VAL A 193 13.47 17.85 -49.93
C VAL A 193 13.50 16.79 -51.03
N LEU A 194 13.56 15.50 -50.67
CA LEU A 194 13.55 14.39 -51.63
C LEU A 194 12.25 14.37 -52.45
N ILE A 195 11.11 14.59 -51.80
CA ILE A 195 9.81 14.67 -52.47
C ILE A 195 9.76 15.86 -53.43
N ALA A 196 10.22 17.04 -53.01
CA ALA A 196 10.28 18.21 -53.88
C ALA A 196 11.11 17.96 -55.14
N LYS A 197 12.28 17.31 -55.01
CA LYS A 197 13.12 16.90 -56.15
C LYS A 197 12.38 15.95 -57.10
N ARG A 198 11.75 14.88 -56.58
CA ARG A 198 11.00 13.91 -57.40
C ARG A 198 9.81 14.55 -58.12
N VAL A 199 9.11 15.47 -57.47
CA VAL A 199 8.00 16.21 -58.07
C VAL A 199 8.51 17.12 -59.20
N ALA A 200 9.62 17.82 -59.00
CA ALA A 200 10.25 18.65 -60.03
C ALA A 200 10.69 17.82 -61.25
N GLU A 201 11.38 16.69 -61.03
CA GLU A 201 11.79 15.75 -62.09
C GLU A 201 10.57 15.20 -62.86
N LYS A 202 9.51 14.79 -62.15
CA LYS A 202 8.26 14.32 -62.77
C LYS A 202 7.62 15.43 -63.61
N LYS A 203 7.56 16.67 -63.10
CA LYS A 203 7.01 17.82 -63.83
C LYS A 203 7.83 18.12 -65.09
N ALA A 204 9.16 18.09 -65.00
CA ALA A 204 10.05 18.25 -66.14
C ALA A 204 9.86 17.14 -67.18
N LYS A 205 9.74 15.88 -66.75
CA LYS A 205 9.45 14.74 -67.65
C LYS A 205 8.11 14.90 -68.37
N VAL A 206 7.05 15.27 -67.65
CA VAL A 206 5.73 15.52 -68.25
C VAL A 206 5.78 16.70 -69.24
N ALA A 207 6.50 17.78 -68.90
CA ALA A 207 6.69 18.91 -69.81
C ALA A 207 7.44 18.51 -71.09
N ALA A 208 8.50 17.70 -70.98
CA ALA A 208 9.26 17.19 -72.11
C ALA A 208 8.40 16.30 -73.03
N ILE A 209 7.58 15.41 -72.46
CA ILE A 209 6.64 14.57 -73.24
C ILE A 209 5.63 15.45 -73.99
N LYS A 210 5.04 16.45 -73.33
CA LYS A 210 4.11 17.39 -73.98
C LYS A 210 4.77 18.18 -75.12
N ALA A 211 5.99 18.67 -74.90
CA ALA A 211 6.75 19.40 -75.91
C ALA A 211 7.11 18.53 -77.13
N ALA A 212 7.42 17.24 -76.90
CA ALA A 212 7.67 16.28 -77.97
C ALA A 212 6.40 16.03 -78.81
N HIS A 213 5.25 15.83 -78.16
CA HIS A 213 3.96 15.65 -78.85
C HIS A 213 3.55 16.87 -79.70
N HIS A 214 3.85 18.08 -79.24
CA HIS A 214 3.51 19.33 -79.95
C HIS A 214 4.42 19.61 -81.16
N LYS A 215 5.56 18.93 -81.28
CA LYS A 215 6.46 19.01 -82.45
C LYS A 215 6.11 18.02 -83.56
N THR A 216 5.33 16.99 -83.25
CA THR A 216 4.95 15.91 -84.18
C THR A 216 3.56 16.08 -84.79
N ALA A 217 2.83 17.14 -84.43
CA ALA A 217 1.57 17.56 -85.02
C ALA A 217 1.78 18.86 -85.82
#